data_AF-A0A1W6MGX3-F1
#
_entry.id   AF-A0A1W6MGX3-F1
#
_cell.length_a   1.000
_cell.length_b   1.000
_cell.length_c   1.000
_cell.angle_alpha   90.00
_cell.angle_beta   90.00
_cell.angle_gamma   90.00
#
_symmetry.space_group_name_H-M   'P 1'
#
loop_
_entity.id
_entity.type
_entity.pdbx_description
1 polymer ?
#
loop_
_entity_poly.entity_id
_entity_poly.type
_entity_poly.pdbx_seq_one_letter_code
_entity_poly.pdbx_strand_id
1 'polypeptide(L)'
;MAVRKSKEQNFQVSGNVTEIKEKCLTALNNGGFSKVSSNDLLNEISANYKKATVVGKIQIVLTEQNDKTNINVKSTANSDNIFALFSSPNDKIMNAFKDNLG
;
A
#
# COMPACT_ATOMS: atom_id res chain seq x y z
N MET A 1 -3.41 4.26 24.44
CA MET A 1 -4.00 3.32 23.44
C MET A 1 -3.60 3.81 22.07
N ALA A 2 -2.96 2.96 21.28
CA ALA A 2 -2.59 3.30 19.91
C ALA A 2 -3.83 3.40 19.03
N VAL A 3 -4.26 4.62 18.67
CA VAL A 3 -5.35 4.79 17.70
C VAL A 3 -4.79 4.40 16.34
N ARG A 4 -5.32 3.34 15.74
CA ARG A 4 -4.96 2.93 14.38
C ARG A 4 -5.97 3.54 13.42
N LYS A 5 -5.49 4.29 12.42
CA LYS A 5 -6.34 4.78 11.33
C LYS A 5 -6.01 3.99 10.08
N SER A 6 -7.02 3.49 9.38
CA SER A 6 -6.86 2.86 8.06
C SER A 6 -7.49 3.72 6.97
N LYS A 7 -6.88 3.71 5.78
CA LYS A 7 -7.44 4.34 4.57
C LYS A 7 -7.38 3.33 3.43
N GLU A 8 -8.51 3.15 2.77
CA GLU A 8 -8.69 2.26 1.63
C GLU A 8 -8.88 3.08 0.37
N GLN A 9 -8.25 2.64 -0.72
CA GLN A 9 -8.45 3.20 -2.06
C GLN A 9 -8.49 2.06 -3.06
N ASN A 10 -9.51 2.07 -3.91
CA ASN A 10 -9.66 1.17 -5.03
C ASN A 10 -9.42 1.94 -6.33
N PHE A 11 -8.71 1.32 -7.25
CA PHE A 11 -8.54 1.85 -8.59
C PHE A 11 -8.37 0.69 -9.56
N GLN A 12 -8.75 0.93 -10.81
CA GLN A 12 -8.72 -0.07 -11.86
C GLN A 12 -7.62 0.28 -12.84
N VAL A 13 -6.79 -0.70 -13.17
CA VAL A 13 -5.69 -0.57 -14.13
C VAL A 13 -5.88 -1.60 -15.23
N SER A 14 -5.62 -1.19 -16.47
CA SER A 14 -5.63 -2.11 -17.61
C SER A 14 -4.31 -2.89 -17.63
N GLY A 15 -4.39 -4.22 -17.66
CA GLY A 15 -3.22 -5.09 -17.61
C GLY A 15 -3.46 -6.35 -16.77
N ASN A 16 -2.58 -7.34 -16.94
CA ASN A 16 -2.68 -8.63 -16.25
C ASN A 16 -2.32 -8.49 -14.76
N VAL A 17 -2.98 -9.24 -13.89
CA VAL A 17 -2.71 -9.28 -12.44
C VAL A 17 -1.23 -9.49 -12.16
N THR A 18 -0.56 -10.37 -12.91
CA THR A 18 0.87 -10.67 -12.73
C THR A 18 1.76 -9.45 -13.00
N GLU A 19 1.53 -8.73 -14.10
CA GLU A 19 2.32 -7.53 -14.44
C GLU A 19 2.08 -6.40 -13.43
N ILE A 20 0.81 -6.22 -13.04
CA ILE A 20 0.43 -5.22 -12.04
C ILE A 20 1.05 -5.57 -10.68
N LYS A 21 1.11 -6.85 -10.33
CA LYS A 21 1.74 -7.33 -9.11
C LYS A 21 3.23 -7.04 -9.08
N GLU A 22 3.94 -7.29 -10.18
CA GLU A 22 5.36 -6.93 -10.29
C GLU A 22 5.57 -5.42 -10.17
N LYS A 23 4.73 -4.61 -10.83
CA LYS A 23 4.76 -3.15 -10.66
C LYS A 23 4.54 -2.74 -9.20
N CYS A 24 3.59 -3.36 -8.52
CA CYS A 24 3.33 -3.08 -7.10
C CYS A 24 4.53 -3.46 -6.23
N LEU A 25 5.17 -4.61 -6.48
CA LEU A 25 6.37 -5.04 -5.75
C LEU A 25 7.54 -4.09 -5.96
N THR A 26 7.79 -3.67 -7.21
CA THR A 26 8.81 -2.68 -7.54
C THR A 26 8.51 -1.33 -6.86
N ALA A 27 7.27 -0.86 -6.90
CA ALA A 27 6.86 0.37 -6.24
C ALA A 27 7.07 0.33 -4.72
N LEU A 28 6.77 -0.82 -4.08
CA LEU A 28 7.01 -1.01 -2.65
C LEU A 28 8.51 -1.02 -2.32
N ASN A 29 9.34 -1.68 -3.11
CA ASN A 29 10.79 -1.67 -2.91
C ASN A 29 11.36 -0.26 -3.08
N ASN A 30 10.98 0.46 -4.14
CA ASN A 30 11.43 1.83 -4.40
C ASN A 30 10.91 2.83 -3.36
N GLY A 31 9.69 2.63 -2.86
CA GLY A 31 9.08 3.42 -1.80
C GLY A 31 9.71 3.21 -0.41
N GLY A 32 10.69 2.30 -0.29
CA GLY A 32 11.39 2.00 0.96
C GLY A 32 10.54 1.20 1.95
N PHE A 33 9.58 0.42 1.44
CA PHE A 33 8.82 -0.50 2.27
C PHE A 33 9.69 -1.72 2.65
N SER A 34 9.38 -2.31 3.80
CA SER A 34 10.14 -3.40 4.40
C SER A 34 9.22 -4.57 4.71
N LYS A 35 9.75 -5.80 4.83
CA LYS A 35 8.95 -7.02 5.00
C LYS A 35 7.83 -7.14 3.96
N VAL A 36 8.19 -6.98 2.68
CA VAL A 36 7.27 -7.21 1.56
C VAL A 36 6.95 -8.71 1.50
N SER A 37 5.67 -9.05 1.56
CA SER A 37 5.16 -10.42 1.51
C SER A 37 4.06 -10.50 0.46
N SER A 38 4.22 -11.39 -0.51
CA SER A 38 3.21 -11.69 -1.52
C SER A 38 2.51 -12.99 -1.15
N ASN A 39 1.18 -13.01 -1.24
CA ASN A 39 0.35 -14.19 -1.17
C ASN A 39 -0.25 -14.44 -2.55
N ASP A 40 0.28 -15.45 -3.24
CA ASP A 40 -0.14 -15.80 -4.59
C ASP A 40 -1.55 -16.40 -4.65
N LEU A 41 -2.00 -17.04 -3.57
CA LEU A 41 -3.35 -17.63 -3.50
C LEU A 41 -4.45 -16.57 -3.43
N LEU A 42 -4.18 -15.46 -2.73
CA LEU A 42 -5.14 -14.38 -2.53
C LEU A 42 -4.87 -13.17 -3.44
N ASN A 43 -3.84 -13.24 -4.28
CA ASN A 43 -3.33 -12.09 -5.04
C ASN A 43 -3.15 -10.84 -4.16
N GLU A 44 -2.65 -11.05 -2.94
CA GLU A 44 -2.45 -10.00 -1.94
C GLU A 44 -0.95 -9.73 -1.76
N ILE A 45 -0.56 -8.47 -1.72
CA ILE A 45 0.77 -8.02 -1.31
C ILE A 45 0.63 -7.22 -0.01
N SER A 46 1.45 -7.53 0.98
CA SER A 46 1.52 -6.77 2.22
C SER A 46 2.95 -6.30 2.48
N ALA A 47 3.10 -5.10 3.02
CA ALA A 47 4.42 -4.57 3.38
C ALA A 47 4.32 -3.61 4.56
N ASN A 48 5.43 -3.45 5.27
CA ASN A 48 5.54 -2.51 6.38
C ASN A 48 6.23 -1.23 5.93
N TYR A 49 5.65 -0.10 6.31
CA TYR A 49 6.23 1.21 6.08
C TYR A 49 6.79 1.74 7.40
N LYS A 50 8.10 1.95 7.46
CA LYS A 50 8.77 2.54 8.63
C LYS A 50 9.70 3.66 8.16
N LYS A 51 9.26 4.90 8.33
CA LYS A 51 10.11 6.09 8.26
C LYS A 51 10.15 6.78 9.62
N ALA A 52 11.11 7.70 9.80
CA ALA A 52 11.33 8.42 11.05
C ALA A 52 10.05 9.04 11.66
N THR A 53 9.11 9.47 10.82
CA THR A 53 7.88 10.16 11.26
C THR A 53 6.60 9.33 11.14
N VAL A 54 6.62 8.18 10.45
CA VAL A 54 5.42 7.37 10.16
C VAL A 54 5.78 5.90 10.21
N VAL A 55 5.03 5.15 11.02
CA VAL A 55 5.11 3.69 11.10
C VAL A 55 3.71 3.13 10.82
N GLY A 56 3.65 2.19 9.88
CA GLY A 56 2.41 1.57 9.46
C GLY A 56 2.65 0.36 8.58
N LYS A 57 1.57 -0.11 7.97
CA LYS A 57 1.54 -1.19 7.00
C LYS A 57 0.68 -0.81 5.81
N ILE A 58 0.94 -1.43 4.67
CA ILE A 58 0.15 -1.37 3.47
C ILE A 58 -0.23 -2.80 3.07
N GLN A 59 -1.46 -2.97 2.62
CA GLN A 59 -1.98 -4.20 2.03
C GLN A 59 -2.57 -3.84 0.68
N ILE A 60 -2.26 -4.61 -0.35
CA ILE A 60 -2.67 -4.43 -1.72
C ILE A 60 -3.31 -5.73 -2.15
N VAL A 61 -4.58 -5.70 -2.52
CA VAL A 61 -5.29 -6.86 -3.05
C VAL A 61 -5.54 -6.61 -4.53
N LEU A 62 -5.15 -7.57 -5.36
CA LEU A 62 -5.33 -7.52 -6.81
C LEU A 62 -6.45 -8.47 -7.19
N THR A 63 -7.41 -7.98 -7.96
CA THR A 63 -8.54 -8.78 -8.43
C THR A 63 -8.73 -8.58 -9.91
N GLU A 64 -8.77 -9.66 -10.66
CA GLU A 64 -9.05 -9.63 -12.09
C GLU A 64 -10.55 -9.38 -12.32
N GLN A 65 -10.88 -8.42 -13.17
CA GLN A 65 -12.25 -8.08 -13.55
C GLN A 65 -12.30 -7.62 -15.00
N ASN A 66 -12.85 -8.45 -15.90
CA ASN A 66 -13.14 -8.12 -17.31
C ASN A 66 -11.95 -7.47 -18.04
N ASP A 67 -10.82 -8.18 -18.19
CA ASP A 67 -9.57 -7.72 -18.82
C ASP A 67 -8.87 -6.53 -18.13
N LYS A 68 -9.32 -6.18 -16.92
CA LYS A 68 -8.71 -5.15 -16.09
C LYS A 68 -8.39 -5.71 -14.72
N THR A 69 -7.35 -5.18 -14.10
CA THR A 69 -6.99 -5.52 -12.73
C THR A 69 -7.46 -4.41 -11.80
N ASN A 70 -8.35 -4.76 -10.87
CA ASN A 70 -8.66 -3.91 -9.74
C ASN A 70 -7.57 -4.04 -8.68
N ILE A 71 -7.09 -2.89 -8.23
CA ILE A 71 -6.09 -2.75 -7.20
C ILE A 71 -6.78 -2.10 -6.00
N ASN A 72 -6.92 -2.87 -4.92
CA ASN A 72 -7.44 -2.37 -3.66
C ASN A 72 -6.28 -2.19 -2.67
N VAL A 73 -5.97 -0.94 -2.34
CA VAL A 73 -4.87 -0.57 -1.45
C VAL A 73 -5.43 -0.11 -0.12
N LYS A 74 -5.04 -0.80 0.94
CA LYS A 74 -5.34 -0.48 2.33
C LYS A 74 -4.06 -0.09 3.06
N SER A 75 -3.95 1.18 3.42
CA SER A 75 -2.90 1.68 4.31
C SER A 75 -3.41 1.73 5.74
N THR A 76 -2.57 1.33 6.71
CA THR A 76 -2.87 1.42 8.14
C THR A 76 -1.67 2.03 8.85
N ALA A 77 -1.85 3.18 9.47
CA ALA A 77 -0.81 3.85 10.25
C ALA A 77 -1.13 3.86 11.73
N ASN A 78 -0.07 3.82 12.55
CA ASN A 78 -0.17 4.05 13.99
C ASN A 78 -0.26 5.57 14.23
N SER A 79 -1.36 6.02 14.83
CA SER A 79 -1.63 7.43 15.10
C SER A 79 -1.02 7.92 16.42
N ASP A 80 -0.07 7.20 17.01
CA ASP A 80 0.70 7.64 18.20
C ASP A 80 1.83 8.62 17.87
N ASN A 81 2.12 8.84 16.58
CA ASN A 81 3.09 9.85 16.20
C ASN A 81 2.46 11.24 16.35
N ILE A 82 3.10 12.16 17.08
CA ILE A 82 2.74 13.59 17.20
C ILE A 82 2.52 14.23 15.80
N PHE A 83 3.15 13.68 14.76
CA PHE A 83 2.98 14.04 13.34
C PHE A 83 1.64 13.66 12.69
N ALA A 84 0.86 12.75 13.32
CA ALA A 84 -0.49 12.37 12.88
C ALA A 84 -1.55 13.46 13.16
N LEU A 85 -1.20 14.46 13.97
CA LEU A 85 -2.02 15.65 14.25
C LEU A 85 -1.87 16.72 13.15
N PHE A 86 -0.74 16.73 12.42
CA PHE A 86 -0.41 17.77 11.43
C PHE A 86 -0.41 17.26 9.98
N SER A 87 -0.40 15.94 9.77
CA SER A 87 -0.46 15.31 8.44
C SER A 87 -1.06 13.92 8.55
N SER A 88 -1.93 13.53 7.62
CA SER A 88 -2.52 12.19 7.60
C SER A 88 -1.44 11.14 7.30
N PRO A 89 -1.04 10.29 8.27
CA PRO A 89 0.07 9.36 8.08
C PRO A 89 -0.24 8.29 7.03
N ASN A 90 -1.52 7.96 6.85
CA ASN A 90 -1.98 7.07 5.78
C ASN A 90 -1.76 7.69 4.40
N ASP A 91 -1.93 9.00 4.25
CA ASP A 91 -1.66 9.67 2.97
C ASP A 91 -0.17 9.67 2.64
N LYS A 92 0.72 9.75 3.64
CA LYS A 92 2.17 9.57 3.40
C LYS A 92 2.52 8.17 2.92
N ILE A 93 1.89 7.14 3.49
CA ILE A 93 2.08 5.75 3.05
C ILE A 93 1.52 5.56 1.63
N MET A 94 0.32 6.07 1.38
CA MET A 94 -0.35 5.95 0.09
C MET A 94 0.39 6.71 -1.02
N ASN A 95 0.84 7.94 -0.74
CA ASN A 95 1.61 8.73 -1.70
C ASN A 95 2.96 8.09 -1.98
N ALA A 96 3.67 7.59 -0.96
CA ALA A 96 4.92 6.86 -1.18
C ALA A 96 4.75 5.64 -2.10
N PHE A 97 3.60 4.98 -2.06
CA PHE A 97 3.27 3.92 -3.00
C PHE A 97 2.91 4.47 -4.40
N LYS A 98 2.02 5.46 -4.49
CA LYS A 98 1.57 6.04 -5.77
C LYS A 98 2.70 6.71 -6.57
N ASP A 99 3.55 7.50 -5.91
CA ASP A 99 4.67 8.20 -6.53
C ASP A 99 5.68 7.23 -7.16
N ASN A 100 5.72 5.98 -6.69
CA ASN A 100 6.62 4.94 -7.20
C ASN A 100 5.93 3.92 -8.12
N LEU A 101 4.60 3.99 -8.28
CA LEU A 101 3.84 3.10 -9.16
C LEU A 101 3.94 3.54 -10.64
N GLY A 102 4.15 4.83 -10.88
CA GLY A 102 4.19 5.44 -12.22
C GLY A 102 2.83 5.97 -12.64
#